data_AF-D6CLB9-F1
#
_entry.id   AF-D6CLB9-F1
#
_cell.length_a   1.000
_cell.length_b   1.000
_cell.length_c   1.000
_cell.angle_alpha   90.00
_cell.angle_beta   90.00
_cell.angle_gamma   90.00
#
_symmetry.space_group_name_H-M   'P 1'
#
loop_
_entity.id
_entity.type
_entity.pdbx_description
1 polymer ?
#
loop_
_entity_poly.entity_id
_entity_poly.type
_entity_poly.pdbx_seq_one_letter_code
_entity_poly.pdbx_strand_id
1 'polypeptide(L)'
;MCERDRMASDKRPAWLLLWMEANVAMMQYHSHKGGVALFRAYQLHRKAAAAWRADPEAQRAEAASSSRDQAGRGHIWKSGSDVLAEQRELLLSDLDDVVDDLNRVFERWSGHADHLTELVAALRVGRISPSAAKRQAAWWRVQELMIQRYLDMQDDRRFISKSALLERVGAELGVSRPTALAAWEGFLKGLPHQKAWVERIAAAAKRRASSKQEIVQAKKPRQQAQVVKATKRAKPQKSAHFRLMKLSSGRRLSKPKV
;
A
#
# COMPACT_ATOMS: atom_id res chain seq x y z
N MET A 1 -16.92 21.40 -2.88
CA MET A 1 -15.71 22.21 -3.19
C MET A 1 -14.59 21.73 -2.30
N CYS A 2 -13.47 21.29 -2.89
CA CYS A 2 -12.29 20.87 -2.13
C CYS A 2 -11.55 22.12 -1.61
N GLU A 3 -10.85 22.07 -0.47
CA GLU A 3 -10.07 23.21 0.04
C GLU A 3 -9.03 23.73 -0.98
N ARG A 4 -8.54 22.86 -1.87
CA ARG A 4 -7.70 23.25 -3.01
C ARG A 4 -8.41 24.20 -3.98
N ASP A 5 -9.71 24.06 -4.18
CA ASP A 5 -10.49 24.91 -5.08
C ASP A 5 -10.77 26.29 -4.46
N ARG A 6 -10.81 26.38 -3.12
CA ARG A 6 -10.91 27.66 -2.40
C ARG A 6 -9.60 28.44 -2.43
N MET A 7 -8.45 27.76 -2.37
CA MET A 7 -7.14 28.43 -2.45
C MET A 7 -6.83 28.93 -3.86
N ALA A 8 -7.41 28.32 -4.90
CA ALA A 8 -7.25 28.77 -6.29
C ALA A 8 -8.00 30.07 -6.61
N SER A 9 -9.04 30.44 -5.85
CA SER A 9 -9.76 31.72 -6.02
C SER A 9 -9.22 32.84 -5.12
N ASP A 10 -8.11 32.59 -4.43
CA ASP A 10 -7.57 33.47 -3.41
C ASP A 10 -6.60 34.47 -4.04
N LYS A 11 -6.91 35.76 -3.96
CA LYS A 11 -6.10 36.84 -4.56
C LYS A 11 -4.76 37.07 -3.86
N ARG A 12 -4.43 36.24 -2.87
CA ARG A 12 -3.21 36.36 -2.06
C ARG A 12 -1.99 35.84 -2.82
N PRO A 13 -0.82 36.45 -2.65
CA PRO A 13 0.39 35.98 -3.31
C PRO A 13 0.76 34.57 -2.85
N ALA A 14 1.30 33.76 -3.76
CA ALA A 14 1.53 32.34 -3.55
C ALA A 14 2.43 32.04 -2.33
N TRP A 15 3.40 32.90 -2.05
CA TRP A 15 4.28 32.76 -0.89
C TRP A 15 3.51 32.89 0.44
N LEU A 16 2.48 33.74 0.50
CA LEU A 16 1.68 33.95 1.70
C LEU A 16 0.77 32.74 1.95
N LEU A 17 0.18 32.17 0.91
CA LEU A 17 -0.60 30.92 1.01
C LEU A 17 0.27 29.77 1.52
N LEU A 18 1.47 29.60 0.96
CA LEU A 18 2.44 28.59 1.40
C LEU A 18 2.88 28.80 2.85
N TRP A 19 3.10 30.04 3.27
CA TRP A 19 3.45 30.38 4.65
C TRP A 19 2.30 30.10 5.63
N MET A 20 1.06 30.40 5.24
CA MET A 20 -0.12 30.04 6.04
C MET A 20 -0.29 28.52 6.18
N GLU A 21 -0.08 27.76 5.11
CA GLU A 21 -0.07 26.29 5.19
C GLU A 21 1.06 25.78 6.11
N ALA A 22 2.23 26.42 6.06
CA ALA A 22 3.36 26.08 6.92
C ALA A 22 3.02 26.33 8.40
N ASN A 23 2.36 27.45 8.71
CA ASN A 23 1.88 27.75 10.07
C ASN A 23 0.82 26.76 10.55
N VAL A 24 -0.10 26.33 9.68
CA VAL A 24 -1.06 25.25 10.02
C VAL A 24 -0.34 23.95 10.33
N ALA A 25 0.68 23.59 9.54
CA ALA A 25 1.52 22.41 9.81
C ALA A 25 2.32 22.56 11.13
N MET A 26 2.79 23.77 11.46
CA MET A 26 3.43 24.06 12.74
C MET A 26 2.47 23.94 13.92
N MET A 27 1.24 24.44 13.80
CA MET A 27 0.22 24.26 14.82
C MET A 27 -0.12 22.77 15.04
N GLN A 28 -0.19 21.99 13.96
CA GLN A 28 -0.35 20.54 14.02
C GLN A 28 0.84 19.87 14.71
N TYR A 29 2.06 20.31 14.40
CA TYR A 29 3.26 19.87 15.10
C TYR A 29 3.20 20.23 16.59
N HIS A 30 2.94 21.48 16.99
CA HIS A 30 2.91 21.85 18.40
C HIS A 30 1.82 21.12 19.19
N SER A 31 0.66 20.86 18.56
CA SER A 31 -0.46 20.16 19.19
C SER A 31 -0.20 18.66 19.37
N HIS A 32 0.60 18.04 18.50
CA HIS A 32 0.74 16.58 18.45
C HIS A 32 2.19 16.09 18.54
N LYS A 33 3.14 17.02 18.62
CA LYS A 33 4.59 16.85 18.57
C LYS A 33 5.09 16.04 17.37
N GLY A 34 4.39 16.09 16.23
CA GLY A 34 4.63 15.15 15.13
C GLY A 34 5.69 15.51 14.10
N GLY A 35 6.68 14.62 13.91
CA GLY A 35 7.81 14.78 12.99
C GLY A 35 7.42 14.89 11.52
N VAL A 36 6.32 14.23 11.10
CA VAL A 36 5.77 14.38 9.74
C VAL A 36 5.18 15.78 9.52
N ALA A 37 4.47 16.33 10.51
CA ALA A 37 3.93 17.70 10.44
C ALA A 37 5.06 18.74 10.47
N LEU A 38 6.09 18.48 11.28
CA LEU A 38 7.30 19.29 11.35
C LEU A 38 8.06 19.31 10.01
N PHE A 39 8.28 18.15 9.39
CA PHE A 39 8.92 18.06 8.08
C PHE A 39 8.09 18.75 6.98
N ARG A 40 6.77 18.61 7.04
CA ARG A 40 5.86 19.33 6.13
C ARG A 40 5.97 20.84 6.31
N ALA A 41 5.99 21.32 7.55
CA ALA A 41 6.18 22.74 7.86
C ALA A 41 7.51 23.25 7.29
N TYR A 42 8.60 22.52 7.50
CA TYR A 42 9.92 22.83 6.92
C TYR A 42 9.90 22.95 5.39
N GLN A 43 9.31 21.97 4.69
CA GLN A 43 9.20 21.99 3.23
C GLN A 43 8.37 23.19 2.73
N LEU A 44 7.26 23.50 3.42
CA LEU A 44 6.40 24.62 3.06
C LEU A 44 7.09 25.98 3.33
N HIS A 45 7.80 26.14 4.45
CA HIS A 45 8.60 27.33 4.72
C HIS A 45 9.68 27.57 3.66
N ARG A 46 10.39 26.51 3.22
CA ARG A 46 11.38 26.63 2.13
C ARG A 46 10.73 27.09 0.82
N LYS A 47 9.58 26.54 0.47
CA LYS A 47 8.84 26.93 -0.74
C LYS A 47 8.31 28.35 -0.63
N ALA A 48 7.77 28.73 0.52
CA ALA A 48 7.30 30.08 0.80
C ALA A 48 8.45 31.10 0.67
N ALA A 49 9.60 30.83 1.28
CA ALA A 49 10.77 31.70 1.18
C ALA A 49 11.29 31.83 -0.27
N ALA A 50 11.33 30.74 -1.03
CA ALA A 50 11.70 30.78 -2.44
C ALA A 50 10.71 31.60 -3.28
N ALA A 51 9.41 31.40 -3.07
CA ALA A 51 8.35 32.15 -3.76
C ALA A 51 8.36 33.64 -3.38
N TRP A 52 8.64 33.97 -2.13
CA TRP A 52 8.72 35.35 -1.64
C TRP A 52 9.93 36.09 -2.23
N ARG A 53 11.10 35.44 -2.38
CA ARG A 53 12.26 36.03 -3.07
C ARG A 53 11.99 36.30 -4.56
N ALA A 54 11.14 35.48 -5.17
CA ALA A 54 10.75 35.63 -6.57
C ALA A 54 9.64 36.68 -6.78
N ASP A 55 9.01 37.19 -5.71
CA ASP A 55 7.93 38.17 -5.78
C ASP A 55 8.49 39.61 -5.72
N PRO A 56 8.51 40.35 -6.86
CA PRO A 56 9.11 41.68 -6.92
C PRO A 56 8.29 42.75 -6.18
N GLU A 57 7.01 42.53 -5.89
CA GLU A 57 6.21 43.44 -5.05
C GLU A 57 6.56 43.24 -3.58
N ALA A 58 6.71 41.99 -3.15
CA ALA A 58 7.16 41.67 -1.79
C ALA A 58 8.57 42.21 -1.50
N GLN A 59 9.50 42.05 -2.45
CA GLN A 59 10.86 42.59 -2.32
C GLN A 59 10.88 44.12 -2.26
N ARG A 60 10.03 44.79 -3.07
CA ARG A 60 9.90 46.27 -3.02
C ARG A 60 9.29 46.74 -1.71
N ALA A 61 8.27 46.05 -1.19
CA ALA A 61 7.65 46.38 0.08
C ALA A 61 8.65 46.26 1.24
N GLU A 62 9.50 45.24 1.24
CA GLU A 62 10.54 45.08 2.25
C GLU A 62 11.66 46.11 2.13
N ALA A 63 12.10 46.46 0.91
CA ALA A 63 13.07 47.53 0.72
C ALA A 63 12.53 48.88 1.22
N ALA A 64 11.23 49.15 0.99
CA ALA A 64 10.56 50.35 1.45
C ALA A 64 10.40 50.40 2.99
N SER A 65 10.09 49.28 3.64
CA SER A 65 10.00 49.21 5.11
C SER A 65 11.39 49.32 5.76
N SER A 66 12.39 48.65 5.19
CA SER A 66 13.77 48.66 5.70
C SER A 66 14.40 50.06 5.68
N SER A 67 14.11 50.86 4.65
CA SER A 67 14.55 52.26 4.53
C SER A 67 13.88 53.19 5.56
N ARG A 68 12.62 52.91 5.93
CA ARG A 68 11.84 53.74 6.86
C ARG A 68 12.18 53.50 8.32
N ASP A 69 12.52 52.26 8.69
CA ASP A 69 12.73 51.86 10.09
C ASP A 69 14.21 51.91 10.56
N GLN A 70 15.20 51.87 9.64
CA GLN A 70 16.61 52.14 9.98
C GLN A 70 16.84 53.55 10.56
N ALA A 71 15.94 54.49 10.27
CA ALA A 71 16.00 55.85 10.78
C ALA A 71 15.49 56.02 12.24
N GLY A 72 14.90 54.99 12.86
CA GLY A 72 14.19 55.20 14.15
C GLY A 72 14.19 54.08 15.20
N ARG A 73 14.54 52.82 14.89
CA ARG A 73 14.28 51.70 15.85
C ARG A 73 15.47 50.84 16.29
N GLY A 74 16.69 51.07 15.81
CA GLY A 74 17.88 50.35 16.29
C GLY A 74 17.79 48.81 16.19
N HIS A 75 18.76 48.12 16.80
CA HIS A 75 19.12 46.69 16.67
C HIS A 75 18.03 45.60 16.88
N ILE A 76 16.74 45.94 17.06
CA ILE A 76 15.67 44.99 17.42
C ILE A 76 14.77 44.64 16.21
N TRP A 77 14.91 45.33 15.08
CA TRP A 77 14.07 45.08 13.90
C TRP A 77 14.51 43.83 13.14
N LYS A 78 13.57 42.91 12.89
CA LYS A 78 13.75 41.71 12.07
C LYS A 78 13.02 41.89 10.76
N SER A 79 13.73 41.75 9.64
CA SER A 79 13.15 41.73 8.30
C SER A 79 12.26 40.49 8.10
N GLY A 80 11.45 40.48 7.03
CA GLY A 80 10.68 39.29 6.67
C GLY A 80 11.59 38.09 6.39
N SER A 81 12.76 38.36 5.79
CA SER A 81 13.84 37.39 5.63
C SER A 81 14.36 36.85 6.98
N ASP A 82 14.58 37.71 7.97
CA ASP A 82 15.10 37.30 9.29
C ASP A 82 14.10 36.42 10.04
N VAL A 83 12.81 36.77 10.01
CA VAL A 83 11.75 35.96 10.63
C VAL A 83 11.67 34.57 9.97
N LEU A 84 11.78 34.50 8.64
CA LEU A 84 11.80 33.22 7.91
C LEU A 84 13.07 32.40 8.21
N ALA A 85 14.21 33.06 8.43
CA ALA A 85 15.46 32.40 8.77
C ALA A 85 15.43 31.80 10.18
N GLU A 86 14.95 32.55 11.17
CA GLU A 86 14.81 32.08 12.56
C GLU A 86 13.80 30.93 12.67
N GLN A 87 12.66 31.04 11.98
CA GLN A 87 11.68 29.95 11.93
C GLN A 87 12.28 28.68 11.31
N ARG A 88 13.13 28.83 10.28
CA ARG A 88 13.83 27.70 9.68
C ARG A 88 14.85 27.07 10.64
N GLU A 89 15.58 27.86 11.41
CA GLU A 89 16.57 27.36 12.37
C GLU A 89 15.89 26.54 13.48
N LEU A 90 14.80 27.06 14.05
CA LEU A 90 13.97 26.34 15.02
C LEU A 90 13.43 25.02 14.45
N LEU A 91 12.93 25.04 13.21
CA LEU A 91 12.44 23.84 12.52
C LEU A 91 13.52 22.79 12.28
N LEU A 92 14.76 23.22 12.00
CA LEU A 92 15.88 22.32 11.79
C LEU A 92 16.31 21.66 13.10
N SER A 93 16.40 22.42 14.19
CA SER A 93 16.70 21.87 15.52
C SER A 93 15.67 20.81 15.94
N ASP A 94 14.38 21.07 15.75
CA ASP A 94 13.34 20.11 16.11
C ASP A 94 13.35 18.87 15.18
N LEU A 95 13.85 19.00 13.95
CA LEU A 95 13.99 17.89 13.01
C LEU A 95 15.18 17.00 13.38
N ASP A 96 16.26 17.58 13.88
CA ASP A 96 17.42 16.81 14.38
C ASP A 96 17.00 15.87 15.52
N ASP A 97 16.15 16.34 16.44
CA ASP A 97 15.57 15.51 17.49
C ASP A 97 14.69 14.35 16.95
N VAL A 98 14.05 14.51 15.79
CA VAL A 98 13.30 13.42 15.12
C VAL A 98 14.27 12.42 14.50
N VAL A 99 15.32 12.92 13.85
CA VAL A 99 16.34 12.10 13.19
C VAL A 99 17.10 11.26 14.22
N ASP A 100 17.46 11.83 15.37
CA ASP A 100 18.13 11.10 16.46
C ASP A 100 17.25 9.99 17.03
N ASP A 101 15.97 10.26 17.24
CA ASP A 101 15.04 9.22 17.70
C ASP A 101 14.85 8.13 16.64
N LEU A 102 14.82 8.48 15.35
CA LEU A 102 14.78 7.49 14.28
C LEU A 102 16.06 6.65 14.23
N ASN A 103 17.23 7.28 14.35
CA ASN A 103 18.51 6.59 14.38
C ASN A 103 18.56 5.60 15.54
N ARG A 104 18.07 5.97 16.74
CA ARG A 104 17.97 5.06 17.89
C ARG A 104 17.04 3.88 17.64
N VAL A 105 15.93 4.09 16.93
CA VAL A 105 15.04 2.99 16.54
C VAL A 105 15.72 2.09 15.51
N PHE A 106 16.44 2.65 14.54
CA PHE A 106 17.17 1.91 13.52
C PHE A 106 18.37 1.13 14.08
N GLU A 107 19.09 1.68 15.04
CA GLU A 107 20.18 0.99 15.76
C GLU A 107 19.68 -0.23 16.54
N ARG A 108 18.43 -0.18 17.02
CA ARG A 108 17.76 -1.28 17.73
C ARG A 108 16.97 -2.19 16.79
N TRP A 109 16.97 -1.92 15.50
CA TRP A 109 16.11 -2.61 14.54
C TRP A 109 16.61 -4.04 14.28
N SER A 110 15.81 -5.01 14.73
CA SER A 110 16.07 -6.45 14.53
C SER A 110 15.19 -7.09 13.45
N GLY A 111 14.56 -6.29 12.59
CA GLY A 111 13.68 -6.79 11.51
C GLY A 111 12.25 -7.22 11.94
N HIS A 112 11.86 -7.01 13.20
CA HIS A 112 10.53 -7.43 13.70
C HIS A 112 9.47 -6.31 13.64
N ALA A 113 8.20 -6.69 13.45
CA ALA A 113 7.04 -5.79 13.37
C ALA A 113 6.73 -5.02 14.68
N ASP A 114 7.42 -5.33 15.77
CA ASP A 114 7.18 -4.70 17.08
C ASP A 114 7.77 -3.28 17.17
N HIS A 115 8.76 -2.96 16.32
CA HIS A 115 9.36 -1.63 16.23
C HIS A 115 8.46 -0.60 15.53
N LEU A 116 7.28 -0.99 15.05
CA LEU A 116 6.35 -0.07 14.40
C LEU A 116 5.85 1.04 15.31
N THR A 117 5.56 0.66 16.54
CA THR A 117 5.10 1.60 17.56
C THR A 117 6.21 2.59 17.88
N GLU A 118 7.46 2.12 17.89
CA GLU A 118 8.66 2.92 18.11
C GLU A 118 8.94 3.84 16.92
N LEU A 119 8.80 3.36 15.68
CA LEU A 119 8.89 4.16 14.45
C LEU A 119 7.80 5.23 14.41
N VAL A 120 6.56 4.89 14.73
CA VAL A 120 5.44 5.84 14.82
C VAL A 120 5.70 6.87 15.92
N ALA A 121 6.27 6.44 17.06
CA ALA A 121 6.65 7.32 18.16
C ALA A 121 7.82 8.23 17.79
N ALA A 122 8.86 7.73 17.09
CA ALA A 122 10.02 8.50 16.65
C ALA A 122 9.67 9.49 15.52
N LEU A 123 8.85 9.07 14.56
CA LEU A 123 8.21 9.97 13.58
C LEU A 123 7.16 10.88 14.22
N ARG A 124 6.84 10.62 15.49
CA ARG A 124 5.86 11.29 16.33
C ARG A 124 4.50 11.47 15.62
N VAL A 125 4.08 10.51 14.79
CA VAL A 125 2.90 10.62 13.90
C VAL A 125 1.60 10.66 14.70
N GLY A 126 1.24 11.83 15.24
CA GLY A 126 0.08 12.00 16.11
C GLY A 126 0.20 11.23 17.43
N ARG A 127 -0.53 11.67 18.47
CA ARG A 127 -0.88 10.77 19.58
C ARG A 127 -1.88 9.74 19.04
N ILE A 128 -1.38 8.69 18.41
CA ILE A 128 -2.20 7.55 18.08
C ILE A 128 -2.49 6.84 19.40
N SER A 129 -3.77 6.67 19.76
CA SER A 129 -4.11 5.88 20.94
C SER A 129 -3.52 4.47 20.79
N PRO A 130 -3.14 3.77 21.88
CA PRO A 130 -2.60 2.41 21.79
C PRO A 130 -3.48 1.46 20.96
N SER A 131 -4.80 1.67 20.98
CA SER A 131 -5.75 0.91 20.16
C SER A 131 -5.67 1.25 18.66
N ALA A 132 -5.49 2.51 18.31
CA ALA A 132 -5.30 2.93 16.92
C ALA A 132 -3.91 2.52 16.39
N ALA A 133 -2.87 2.52 17.24
CA ALA A 133 -1.56 1.99 16.88
C ALA A 133 -1.60 0.48 16.60
N LYS A 134 -2.26 -0.30 17.47
CA LYS A 134 -2.51 -1.73 17.25
C LYS A 134 -3.29 -2.00 15.98
N ARG A 135 -4.32 -1.18 15.69
CA ARG A 135 -5.11 -1.30 14.44
C ARG A 135 -4.24 -1.02 13.22
N GLN A 136 -3.39 0.00 13.28
CA GLN A 136 -2.51 0.36 12.18
C GLN A 136 -1.44 -0.70 11.94
N ALA A 137 -0.87 -1.28 13.00
CA ALA A 137 0.03 -2.43 12.92
C ALA A 137 -0.65 -3.63 12.25
N ALA A 138 -1.90 -3.94 12.64
CA ALA A 138 -2.67 -5.01 11.99
C ALA A 138 -2.93 -4.73 10.50
N TRP A 139 -3.23 -3.48 10.13
CA TRP A 139 -3.42 -3.09 8.74
C TRP A 139 -2.13 -3.21 7.92
N TRP A 140 -1.00 -2.81 8.47
CA TRP A 140 0.29 -2.96 7.80
C TRP A 140 0.66 -4.42 7.62
N ARG A 141 0.44 -5.28 8.62
CA ARG A 141 0.63 -6.73 8.47
C ARG A 141 -0.22 -7.31 7.33
N VAL A 142 -1.49 -6.89 7.20
CA VAL A 142 -2.32 -7.29 6.05
C VAL A 142 -1.70 -6.82 4.73
N GLN A 143 -1.22 -5.58 4.65
CA GLN A 143 -0.64 -5.00 3.44
C GLN A 143 0.64 -5.72 3.02
N GLU A 144 1.55 -5.94 3.96
CA GLU A 144 2.81 -6.66 3.76
C GLU A 144 2.54 -8.08 3.24
N LEU A 145 1.64 -8.81 3.89
CA LEU A 145 1.35 -10.18 3.52
C LEU A 145 0.63 -10.25 2.16
N MET A 146 -0.24 -9.29 1.85
CA MET A 146 -0.84 -9.17 0.52
C MET A 146 0.22 -8.92 -0.56
N ILE A 147 1.19 -8.03 -0.31
CA ILE A 147 2.32 -7.78 -1.23
C ILE A 147 3.10 -9.06 -1.44
N GLN A 148 3.44 -9.78 -0.36
CA GLN A 148 4.14 -11.06 -0.45
C GLN A 148 3.37 -12.07 -1.30
N ARG A 149 2.04 -12.20 -1.12
CA ARG A 149 1.24 -13.11 -1.96
C ARG A 149 1.20 -12.72 -3.44
N TYR A 150 1.29 -11.44 -3.77
CA TYR A 150 1.41 -11.00 -5.16
C TYR A 150 2.80 -11.27 -5.74
N LEU A 151 3.86 -11.16 -4.93
CA LEU A 151 5.21 -11.59 -5.32
C LEU A 151 5.25 -13.10 -5.56
N ASP A 152 4.70 -13.90 -4.64
CA ASP A 152 4.56 -15.36 -4.81
C ASP A 152 3.81 -15.69 -6.13
N MET A 153 2.74 -14.94 -6.45
CA MET A 153 1.99 -15.12 -7.70
C MET A 153 2.83 -14.79 -8.94
N GLN A 154 3.71 -13.79 -8.84
CA GLN A 154 4.64 -13.43 -9.90
C GLN A 154 5.69 -14.54 -10.12
N ASP A 155 6.23 -15.09 -9.03
CA ASP A 155 7.29 -16.09 -9.05
C ASP A 155 6.77 -17.49 -9.45
N ASP A 156 5.73 -17.96 -8.76
CA ASP A 156 5.10 -19.26 -9.02
C ASP A 156 4.27 -19.28 -10.30
N ARG A 157 3.93 -18.09 -10.82
CA ARG A 157 3.09 -17.88 -12.01
C ARG A 157 1.73 -18.57 -11.90
N ARG A 158 1.23 -18.81 -10.68
CA ARG A 158 -0.07 -19.41 -10.38
C ARG A 158 -1.07 -18.32 -10.03
N PHE A 159 -2.11 -18.19 -10.84
CA PHE A 159 -3.16 -17.20 -10.57
C PHE A 159 -3.98 -17.58 -9.33
N ILE A 160 -4.13 -16.62 -8.42
CA ILE A 160 -5.04 -16.67 -7.27
C ILE A 160 -5.87 -15.40 -7.29
N SER A 161 -7.19 -15.51 -7.07
CA SER A 161 -8.05 -14.34 -7.07
C SER A 161 -7.79 -13.46 -5.84
N LYS A 162 -8.01 -12.13 -5.97
CA LYS A 162 -7.93 -11.19 -4.83
C LYS A 162 -8.77 -11.67 -3.64
N SER A 163 -9.98 -12.19 -3.89
CA SER A 163 -10.86 -12.69 -2.82
C SER A 163 -10.23 -13.86 -2.06
N ALA A 164 -9.61 -14.81 -2.78
CA ALA A 164 -8.94 -15.96 -2.16
C ALA A 164 -7.67 -15.53 -1.41
N LEU A 165 -6.93 -14.53 -1.92
CA LEU A 165 -5.80 -13.97 -1.18
C LEU A 165 -6.25 -13.32 0.14
N LEU A 166 -7.29 -12.49 0.10
CA LEU A 166 -7.82 -11.82 1.29
C LEU A 166 -8.35 -12.81 2.34
N GLU A 167 -8.95 -13.92 1.90
CA GLU A 167 -9.40 -14.98 2.81
C GLU A 167 -8.22 -15.67 3.49
N ARG A 168 -7.16 -16.01 2.73
CA ARG A 168 -5.94 -16.60 3.29
C ARG A 168 -5.22 -15.66 4.25
N VAL A 169 -5.00 -14.41 3.84
CA VAL A 169 -4.36 -13.39 4.68
C VAL A 169 -5.18 -13.11 5.93
N GLY A 170 -6.51 -13.04 5.80
CA GLY A 170 -7.41 -12.88 6.93
C GLY A 170 -7.30 -14.04 7.94
N ALA A 171 -7.34 -15.27 7.46
CA ALA A 171 -7.18 -16.46 8.30
C ALA A 171 -5.81 -16.51 8.98
N GLU A 172 -4.73 -16.17 8.26
CA GLU A 172 -3.36 -16.17 8.76
C GLU A 172 -3.12 -15.14 9.86
N LEU A 173 -3.73 -13.96 9.73
CA LEU A 173 -3.57 -12.87 10.70
C LEU A 173 -4.69 -12.82 11.76
N GLY A 174 -5.64 -13.75 11.73
CA GLY A 174 -6.80 -13.76 12.63
C GLY A 174 -7.73 -12.56 12.45
N VAL A 175 -7.80 -11.98 11.25
CA VAL A 175 -8.66 -10.82 10.92
C VAL A 175 -9.76 -11.20 9.93
N SER A 176 -10.92 -10.54 10.03
CA SER A 176 -12.03 -10.81 9.11
C SER A 176 -11.68 -10.42 7.66
N ARG A 177 -12.23 -11.13 6.67
CA ARG A 177 -12.06 -10.78 5.24
C ARG A 177 -12.48 -9.32 4.94
N PRO A 178 -13.60 -8.78 5.46
CA PRO A 178 -13.93 -7.36 5.30
C PRO A 178 -12.86 -6.42 5.85
N THR A 179 -12.27 -6.73 7.01
CA THR A 179 -11.18 -5.93 7.59
C THR A 179 -9.93 -5.97 6.71
N ALA A 180 -9.54 -7.15 6.22
CA ALA A 180 -8.41 -7.29 5.31
C ALA A 180 -8.64 -6.53 3.99
N LEU A 181 -9.86 -6.60 3.45
CA LEU A 181 -10.27 -5.87 2.25
C LEU A 181 -10.15 -4.36 2.45
N ALA A 182 -10.69 -3.83 3.55
CA ALA A 182 -10.63 -2.40 3.86
C ALA A 182 -9.18 -1.90 4.00
N ALA A 183 -8.32 -2.66 4.69
CA ALA A 183 -6.90 -2.32 4.85
C ALA A 183 -6.17 -2.32 3.50
N TRP A 184 -6.45 -3.29 2.63
CA TRP A 184 -5.84 -3.42 1.31
C TRP A 184 -6.32 -2.35 0.32
N GLU A 185 -7.62 -2.08 0.27
CA GLU A 185 -8.17 -1.05 -0.63
C GLU A 185 -7.77 0.36 -0.20
N GLY A 186 -7.70 0.62 1.11
CA GLY A 186 -7.16 1.87 1.63
C GLY A 186 -5.72 2.10 1.18
N PHE A 187 -4.87 1.07 1.27
CA PHE A 187 -3.48 1.10 0.80
C PHE A 187 -3.38 1.41 -0.69
N LEU A 188 -4.11 0.68 -1.54
CA LEU A 188 -4.08 0.87 -2.99
C LEU A 188 -4.66 2.23 -3.43
N LYS A 189 -5.63 2.76 -2.70
CA LYS A 189 -6.17 4.11 -2.94
C LYS A 189 -5.13 5.18 -2.66
N GLY A 190 -4.30 4.99 -1.63
CA GLY A 190 -3.21 5.90 -1.28
C GLY A 190 -2.01 5.82 -2.22
N LEU A 191 -1.81 4.67 -2.90
CA LEU A 191 -0.63 4.41 -3.74
C LEU A 191 -1.03 3.89 -5.14
N PRO A 192 -1.38 4.79 -6.09
CA PRO A 192 -1.84 4.40 -7.42
C PRO A 192 -0.85 3.54 -8.21
N HIS A 193 0.46 3.73 -8.02
CA HIS A 193 1.50 2.92 -8.67
C HIS A 193 1.48 1.47 -8.18
N GLN A 194 1.22 1.24 -6.88
CA GLN A 194 1.06 -0.11 -6.33
C GLN A 194 -0.16 -0.80 -6.91
N LYS A 195 -1.27 -0.06 -7.09
CA LYS A 195 -2.47 -0.58 -7.76
C LYS A 195 -2.17 -1.06 -9.18
N ALA A 196 -1.48 -0.25 -9.98
CA ALA A 196 -1.10 -0.62 -11.34
C ALA A 196 -0.17 -1.84 -11.38
N TRP A 197 0.76 -1.96 -10.44
CA TRP A 197 1.63 -3.12 -10.29
C TRP A 197 0.85 -4.41 -9.99
N VAL A 198 -0.05 -4.38 -9.00
CA VAL A 198 -0.91 -5.51 -8.63
C VAL A 198 -1.77 -5.98 -9.80
N GLU A 199 -2.38 -5.05 -10.53
CA GLU A 199 -3.21 -5.35 -11.71
C GLU A 199 -2.40 -6.02 -12.82
N ARG A 200 -1.15 -5.57 -13.04
CA ARG A 200 -0.23 -6.18 -14.01
C ARG A 200 0.13 -7.62 -13.64
N ILE A 201 0.47 -7.89 -12.38
CA ILE A 201 0.78 -9.25 -11.91
C ILE A 201 -0.44 -10.16 -12.11
N ALA A 202 -1.60 -9.73 -11.63
CA ALA A 202 -2.83 -10.50 -11.73
C ALA A 202 -3.20 -10.82 -13.19
N ALA A 203 -3.07 -9.83 -14.08
CA ALA A 203 -3.32 -10.02 -15.52
C ALA A 203 -2.33 -11.00 -16.16
N ALA A 204 -1.03 -10.87 -15.84
CA ALA A 204 0.01 -11.75 -16.36
C ALA A 204 -0.19 -13.21 -15.91
N ALA A 205 -0.51 -13.42 -14.62
CA ALA A 205 -0.80 -14.74 -14.08
C ALA A 205 -2.08 -15.34 -14.71
N LYS A 206 -3.14 -14.52 -14.88
CA LYS A 206 -4.42 -14.96 -15.47
C LYS A 206 -4.28 -15.41 -16.93
N ARG A 207 -3.55 -14.64 -17.76
CA ARG A 207 -3.30 -14.98 -19.18
C ARG A 207 -2.55 -16.32 -19.34
N ARG A 208 -1.66 -16.66 -18.42
CA ARG A 208 -0.92 -17.93 -18.45
C ARG A 208 -1.75 -19.10 -17.94
N ALA A 209 -2.62 -18.88 -16.96
CA ALA A 209 -3.56 -19.89 -16.48
C ALA A 209 -4.53 -20.35 -17.59
N SER A 210 -5.07 -19.41 -18.38
CA SER A 210 -5.93 -19.74 -19.53
C SER A 210 -5.17 -20.49 -20.63
N SER A 211 -3.93 -20.08 -20.93
CA SER A 211 -3.07 -20.77 -21.90
C SER A 211 -2.79 -22.24 -21.53
N LYS A 212 -2.60 -22.56 -20.24
CA LYS A 212 -2.46 -23.96 -19.78
C LYS A 212 -3.75 -24.77 -19.96
N GLN A 213 -4.93 -24.16 -19.75
CA GLN A 213 -6.21 -24.85 -19.98
C GLN A 213 -6.46 -25.11 -21.47
N GLU A 214 -6.12 -24.17 -22.36
CA GLU A 214 -6.20 -24.36 -23.81
C GLU A 214 -5.28 -25.49 -24.30
N ILE A 215 -4.06 -25.59 -23.78
CA ILE A 215 -3.12 -26.68 -24.10
C ILE A 215 -3.68 -28.06 -23.65
N VAL A 216 -4.38 -28.12 -22.51
CA VAL A 216 -5.01 -29.36 -22.02
C VAL A 216 -6.23 -29.72 -22.85
N GLN A 217 -7.06 -28.75 -23.24
CA GLN A 217 -8.22 -29.00 -24.11
C GLN A 217 -7.81 -29.39 -25.53
N ALA A 218 -6.74 -28.82 -26.10
CA ALA A 218 -6.21 -29.20 -27.41
C ALA A 218 -5.64 -30.64 -27.45
N LYS A 219 -5.22 -31.20 -26.31
CA LYS A 219 -4.75 -32.59 -26.21
C LYS A 219 -5.89 -33.63 -26.11
N LYS A 220 -7.07 -33.27 -25.60
CA LYS A 220 -8.23 -34.17 -25.49
C LYS A 220 -8.80 -34.68 -26.83
N PRO A 221 -8.96 -33.88 -27.91
CA PRO A 221 -9.50 -34.39 -29.18
C PRO A 221 -8.53 -35.33 -29.90
N ARG A 222 -7.20 -35.24 -29.66
CA ARG A 222 -6.22 -36.17 -30.23
C ARG A 222 -6.27 -37.56 -29.60
N GLN A 223 -6.56 -37.67 -28.30
CA GLN A 223 -6.73 -38.98 -27.65
C GLN A 223 -8.04 -39.66 -28.06
N GLN A 224 -9.15 -38.91 -28.20
CA GLN A 224 -10.42 -39.47 -28.70
C GLN A 224 -10.30 -39.93 -30.16
N ALA A 225 -9.57 -39.21 -31.02
CA ALA A 225 -9.32 -39.65 -32.40
C ALA A 225 -8.44 -40.91 -32.52
N GLN A 226 -7.50 -41.13 -31.58
CA GLN A 226 -6.68 -42.35 -31.54
C GLN A 226 -7.47 -43.58 -31.05
N VAL A 227 -8.37 -43.41 -30.06
CA VAL A 227 -9.24 -44.49 -29.57
C VAL A 227 -10.24 -44.95 -30.65
N VAL A 228 -10.76 -44.04 -31.48
CA VAL A 228 -11.68 -44.38 -32.60
C VAL A 228 -10.95 -45.11 -33.74
N LYS A 229 -9.67 -44.81 -33.99
CA LYS A 229 -8.87 -45.57 -34.99
C LYS A 229 -8.51 -46.97 -34.49
N ALA A 230 -8.26 -47.15 -33.19
CA ALA A 230 -7.99 -48.47 -32.62
C ALA A 230 -9.23 -49.38 -32.64
N THR A 231 -10.42 -48.83 -32.39
CA THR A 231 -11.68 -49.59 -32.39
C THR A 231 -12.19 -49.93 -33.80
N LYS A 232 -11.88 -49.14 -34.83
CA LYS A 232 -12.25 -49.48 -36.23
C LYS A 232 -11.38 -50.56 -36.88
N ARG A 233 -10.18 -50.87 -36.34
CA ARG A 233 -9.36 -52.00 -36.79
C ARG A 233 -9.76 -53.34 -36.19
N ALA A 234 -10.63 -53.36 -35.18
CA ALA A 234 -11.17 -54.57 -34.58
C ALA A 234 -12.57 -54.87 -35.15
N LYS A 235 -12.62 -55.54 -36.31
CA LYS A 235 -13.81 -56.29 -36.76
C LYS A 235 -13.41 -57.76 -37.00
N PRO A 236 -14.37 -58.69 -36.92
CA PRO A 236 -14.32 -59.78 -35.96
C PRO A 236 -13.87 -61.10 -36.59
N GLN A 237 -13.07 -61.89 -35.88
CA GLN A 237 -12.92 -63.31 -36.21
C GLN A 237 -14.11 -64.08 -35.61
N LYS A 238 -14.93 -64.61 -36.52
CA LYS A 238 -15.94 -65.62 -36.25
C LYS A 238 -15.25 -66.87 -35.67
N SER A 239 -15.70 -67.37 -34.53
CA SER A 239 -15.59 -68.79 -34.21
C SER A 239 -16.92 -69.31 -33.68
N ALA A 240 -17.45 -70.26 -34.43
CA ALA A 240 -18.60 -71.08 -34.08
C ALA A 240 -18.28 -72.01 -32.89
N HIS A 241 -19.34 -72.59 -32.33
CA HIS A 241 -19.37 -73.74 -31.43
C HIS A 241 -18.75 -73.58 -30.03
N PHE A 242 -19.60 -73.60 -28.99
CA PHE A 242 -19.79 -74.85 -28.26
C PHE A 242 -21.08 -74.86 -27.44
N ARG A 243 -21.61 -76.08 -27.33
CA ARG A 243 -22.89 -76.52 -26.76
C ARG A 243 -22.74 -76.72 -25.24
N LEU A 244 -23.87 -76.54 -24.54
CA LEU A 244 -24.35 -77.32 -23.38
C LEU A 244 -23.38 -77.62 -22.21
N MET A 245 -23.80 -77.24 -21.00
CA MET A 245 -24.28 -78.20 -19.99
C MET A 245 -24.87 -77.46 -18.77
N LYS A 246 -26.03 -77.96 -18.33
CA LYS A 246 -26.66 -77.70 -17.02
C LYS A 246 -25.80 -78.29 -15.90
N LEU A 247 -26.18 -77.90 -14.67
CA LEU A 247 -25.96 -78.51 -13.33
C LEU A 247 -25.29 -77.47 -12.41
N SER A 248 -25.64 -77.27 -11.16
CA SER A 248 -26.71 -77.71 -10.25
C SER A 248 -26.43 -76.97 -8.93
N SER A 249 -27.45 -76.86 -8.06
CA SER A 249 -27.33 -76.71 -6.59
C SER A 249 -26.34 -75.65 -6.06
N GLY A 250 -26.78 -74.51 -5.54
CA GLY A 250 -27.54 -74.47 -4.30
C GLY A 250 -26.61 -74.33 -3.09
N ARG A 251 -26.54 -73.13 -2.50
CA ARG A 251 -26.51 -72.97 -1.03
C ARG A 251 -26.82 -71.53 -0.63
N ARG A 252 -27.90 -71.40 0.13
CA ARG A 252 -28.25 -70.25 0.96
C ARG A 252 -27.29 -70.17 2.16
N LEU A 253 -27.23 -68.98 2.76
CA LEU A 253 -27.16 -68.62 4.19
C LEU A 253 -26.33 -67.33 4.29
N SER A 254 -26.93 -66.16 4.49
CA SER A 254 -27.49 -65.59 5.74
C SER A 254 -26.61 -64.42 6.18
N LYS A 255 -27.13 -63.21 6.00
CA LYS A 255 -26.83 -62.00 6.80
C LYS A 255 -27.58 -62.10 8.16
N PRO A 256 -27.51 -61.12 9.10
CA PRO A 256 -26.46 -60.16 9.51
C PRO A 256 -26.31 -60.07 11.07
N LYS A 257 -25.64 -58.98 11.54
CA LYS A 257 -25.50 -58.38 12.90
C LYS A 257 -24.22 -58.78 13.63
N VAL A 258 -23.43 -57.87 14.20
CA VAL A 258 -23.70 -56.56 14.84
C VAL A 258 -22.77 -55.48 14.31
#